data_AF-A0A8S1A6Y3-F1
#
_entry.id   AF-A0A8S1A6Y3-F1
#
_cell.length_a   1.000
_cell.length_b   1.000
_cell.length_c   1.000
_cell.angle_alpha   90.00
_cell.angle_beta   90.00
_cell.angle_gamma   90.00
#
_symmetry.space_group_name_H-M   'P 1'
#
loop_
_entity.id
_entity.type
_entity.pdbx_description
1 polymer ?
#
loop_
_entity_poly.entity_id
_entity_poly.type
_entity_poly.pdbx_seq_one_letter_code
_entity_poly.pdbx_strand_id
1 'polypeptide(L)'
;MKFLSHLVLFTSVKEQPYLQGASVSSVTKVHTSLKFDYRKPATIDITLKVPRKTRNNGTLFMHAVLLDESSLYKDFDEIIRSESIHTLPLVTHTEPQAATFNLLQQNAESNKEKGKVQGVRPYSHITTVAPIAILTDDLNLPSNKIPGELYPYIRIRNGKFLPIIQHNVLKSRLSHFQLLSSSSHEANVTVNVSPTSYGSLRLSLHVRLALEQLFSLGFSEKDVDDVKGIFADTNLYLLSATVLIASFHLLFDFLAFKNDVSFWRRKRSLAGLSARTIFWRAFSQMVIFFYLMDEQTSLLVLIPAGISALIEDSMLCWGLQQ
;
A
#
# COMPACT_ATOMS: atom_id res chain seq x y z
N MET A 1 9.37 21.58 27.76
CA MET A 1 9.04 22.85 27.08
C MET A 1 8.06 22.52 25.98
N LYS A 2 6.77 22.89 26.12
CA LYS A 2 5.76 22.62 25.08
C LYS A 2 6.13 23.46 23.86
N PHE A 3 6.54 22.82 22.77
CA PHE A 3 6.60 23.52 21.48
C PHE A 3 5.15 23.84 21.12
N LEU A 4 4.78 25.12 21.20
CA LEU A 4 3.54 25.61 20.61
C LEU A 4 3.73 25.51 19.10
N SER A 5 3.19 24.45 18.53
CA SER A 5 3.24 24.22 17.08
C SER A 5 1.91 24.62 16.47
N HIS A 6 1.97 25.21 15.28
CA HIS A 6 0.80 25.61 14.50
C HIS A 6 0.73 24.70 13.28
N LEU A 7 -0.40 24.01 13.08
CA LEU A 7 -0.62 23.21 11.89
C LEU A 7 -1.16 24.11 10.78
N VAL A 8 -0.41 24.23 9.69
CA VAL A 8 -0.81 25.02 8.52
C VAL A 8 -0.93 24.10 7.31
N LEU A 9 -2.07 24.21 6.63
CA LEU A 9 -2.38 23.44 5.44
C LEU A 9 -2.43 24.37 4.23
N PHE A 10 -1.66 24.01 3.21
CA PHE A 10 -1.65 24.67 1.92
C PHE A 10 -2.13 23.72 0.84
N THR A 11 -2.66 24.25 -0.25
CA THR A 11 -3.00 23.47 -1.45
C THR A 11 -2.33 24.06 -2.67
N SER A 12 -1.93 23.19 -3.59
CA SER A 12 -1.32 23.58 -4.86
C SER A 12 -1.74 22.62 -5.98
N VAL A 13 -1.68 23.09 -7.21
CA VAL A 13 -1.96 22.23 -8.39
C VAL A 13 -0.75 21.37 -8.74
N LYS A 14 0.47 21.76 -8.35
CA LYS A 14 1.71 21.03 -8.65
C LYS A 14 2.37 20.54 -7.37
N GLU A 15 2.89 19.33 -7.37
CA GLU A 15 3.59 18.74 -6.21
C GLU A 15 4.74 19.64 -5.70
N GLN A 16 5.46 20.26 -6.62
CA GLN A 16 6.53 21.20 -6.32
C GLN A 16 6.25 22.54 -7.03
N PRO A 17 5.56 23.48 -6.36
CA PRO A 17 5.11 24.70 -7.02
C PRO A 17 6.26 25.59 -7.51
N TYR A 18 7.44 25.58 -6.85
CA TYR A 18 8.53 26.52 -7.15
C TYR A 18 9.66 26.00 -8.05
N LEU A 19 9.70 24.71 -8.39
CA LEU A 19 10.82 24.12 -9.16
C LEU A 19 10.84 24.49 -10.66
N GLN A 20 9.84 25.22 -11.16
CA GLN A 20 9.69 25.60 -12.58
C GLN A 20 9.35 27.09 -12.79
N GLY A 21 9.79 27.98 -11.90
CA GLY A 21 9.56 29.43 -12.06
C GLY A 21 8.08 29.85 -12.01
N ALA A 22 7.22 29.04 -11.39
CA ALA A 22 5.81 29.38 -11.27
C ALA A 22 5.60 30.46 -10.19
N SER A 23 4.67 31.37 -10.48
CA SER A 23 4.27 32.48 -9.61
C SER A 23 3.81 32.01 -8.21
N VAL A 24 4.05 32.87 -7.22
CA VAL A 24 3.54 32.82 -5.83
C VAL A 24 2.05 32.48 -5.74
N SER A 25 1.28 32.80 -6.78
CA SER A 25 -0.16 32.50 -6.93
C SER A 25 -0.53 31.01 -7.07
N SER A 26 0.45 30.10 -7.12
CA SER A 26 0.19 28.67 -7.29
C SER A 26 -0.18 27.92 -6.01
N VAL A 27 0.00 28.56 -4.84
CA VAL A 27 -0.24 27.96 -3.52
C VAL A 27 -1.27 28.77 -2.76
N THR A 28 -2.27 28.09 -2.22
CA THR A 28 -3.35 28.70 -1.42
C THR A 28 -3.26 28.17 0.02
N LYS A 29 -3.19 29.07 1.01
CA LYS A 29 -3.32 28.70 2.43
C LYS A 29 -4.79 28.42 2.71
N VAL A 30 -5.10 27.20 3.15
CA VAL A 30 -6.49 26.74 3.35
C VAL A 30 -6.89 26.79 4.81
N HIS A 31 -6.00 26.37 5.70
CA HIS A 31 -6.32 26.25 7.12
C HIS A 31 -5.10 26.53 7.99
N THR A 32 -5.34 27.09 9.17
CA THR A 32 -4.32 27.35 10.19
C THR A 32 -4.92 27.04 11.55
N SER A 33 -4.41 25.98 12.18
CA SER A 33 -4.75 25.61 13.55
C SER A 33 -3.69 26.17 14.49
N LEU A 34 -4.09 27.12 15.34
CA LEU A 34 -3.19 27.77 16.29
C LEU A 34 -3.02 26.91 17.55
N LYS A 35 -1.80 26.87 18.10
CA LYS A 35 -1.47 26.13 19.33
C LYS A 35 -1.93 24.66 19.28
N PHE A 36 -1.66 24.02 18.14
CA PHE A 36 -2.06 22.66 17.84
C PHE A 36 -1.25 21.64 18.66
N ASP A 37 -1.93 20.84 19.46
CA ASP A 37 -1.33 19.75 20.23
C ASP A 37 -1.27 18.47 19.39
N TYR A 38 -0.16 18.29 18.66
CA TYR A 38 0.05 17.14 17.78
C TYR A 38 0.28 15.81 18.53
N ARG A 39 0.30 15.82 19.87
CA ARG A 39 0.34 14.59 20.69
C ARG A 39 -1.03 13.95 20.87
N LYS A 40 -2.10 14.65 20.51
CA LYS A 40 -3.47 14.15 20.57
C LYS A 40 -4.03 13.97 19.16
N PRO A 41 -4.86 12.94 18.94
CA PRO A 41 -5.57 12.82 17.67
C PRO A 41 -6.53 14.00 17.49
N ALA A 42 -6.63 14.51 16.27
CA ALA A 42 -7.48 15.62 15.91
C ALA A 42 -8.09 15.42 14.53
N THR A 43 -9.31 15.92 14.35
CA THR A 43 -10.05 15.89 13.08
C THR A 43 -10.36 17.33 12.68
N ILE A 44 -10.04 17.69 11.45
CA ILE A 44 -10.19 19.05 10.92
C ILE A 44 -10.95 18.96 9.61
N ASP A 45 -12.17 19.51 9.58
CA ASP A 45 -12.97 19.61 8.36
C ASP A 45 -12.66 20.91 7.62
N ILE A 46 -12.37 20.80 6.33
CA ILE A 46 -12.02 21.91 5.46
C ILE A 46 -12.78 21.82 4.14
N THR A 47 -13.39 22.94 3.76
CA THR A 47 -14.00 23.11 2.44
C THR A 47 -12.97 23.67 1.47
N LEU A 48 -12.54 22.85 0.52
CA LEU A 48 -11.55 23.19 -0.50
C LEU A 48 -12.23 23.74 -1.74
N LYS A 49 -11.75 24.89 -2.24
CA LYS A 49 -12.12 25.40 -3.56
C LYS A 49 -11.31 24.67 -4.62
N VAL A 50 -11.97 23.91 -5.49
CA VAL A 50 -11.30 23.10 -6.50
C VAL A 50 -10.94 23.96 -7.73
N PRO A 51 -9.63 24.14 -8.05
CA PRO A 51 -9.22 24.94 -9.20
C PRO A 51 -9.77 24.40 -10.52
N ARG A 52 -10.03 25.29 -11.49
CA ARG A 52 -10.47 24.89 -12.85
C ARG A 52 -9.51 23.88 -13.50
N LYS A 53 -8.21 24.01 -13.27
CA LYS A 53 -7.20 23.09 -13.79
C LYS A 53 -7.39 21.67 -13.24
N THR A 54 -7.66 21.54 -11.94
CA THR A 54 -7.93 20.25 -11.29
C THR A 54 -9.22 19.61 -11.81
N ARG A 55 -10.27 20.41 -12.01
CA ARG A 55 -11.56 19.95 -12.58
C ARG A 55 -11.46 19.41 -14.01
N ASN A 56 -10.48 19.88 -14.76
CA ASN A 56 -10.21 19.45 -16.13
C ASN A 56 -9.14 18.35 -16.14
N ASN A 57 -9.33 17.31 -15.33
CA ASN A 57 -8.43 16.17 -15.21
C ASN A 57 -7.00 16.54 -14.77
N GLY A 58 -6.89 17.55 -13.90
CA GLY A 58 -5.63 18.01 -13.34
C GLY A 58 -5.39 17.45 -11.94
N THR A 59 -4.21 17.72 -11.40
CA THR A 59 -3.81 17.30 -10.06
C THR A 59 -4.12 18.37 -9.01
N LEU A 60 -4.14 17.94 -7.75
CA LEU A 60 -4.22 18.80 -6.58
C LEU A 60 -3.46 18.13 -5.44
N PHE A 61 -2.64 18.91 -4.74
CA PHE A 61 -1.82 18.46 -3.64
C PHE A 61 -2.14 19.29 -2.39
N MET A 62 -2.04 18.65 -1.24
CA MET A 62 -2.07 19.29 0.07
C MET A 62 -0.67 19.25 0.68
N HIS A 63 -0.18 20.38 1.15
CA HIS A 63 1.06 20.49 1.91
C HIS A 63 0.72 20.74 3.37
N ALA A 64 1.10 19.80 4.23
CA ALA A 64 0.96 19.91 5.67
C ALA A 64 2.29 20.28 6.30
N VAL A 65 2.28 21.31 7.14
CA VAL A 65 3.48 21.84 7.82
C VAL A 65 3.16 22.16 9.27
N LEU A 66 4.08 21.83 10.16
CA LEU A 66 4.07 22.31 11.55
C LEU A 66 5.04 23.49 11.69
N LEU A 67 4.51 24.65 12.03
CA LEU A 67 5.26 25.90 12.17
C LEU A 67 5.37 26.32 13.64
N ASP A 68 6.46 27.00 13.97
CA ASP A 68 6.55 27.79 15.19
C ASP A 68 5.90 29.18 14.99
N GLU A 69 5.75 29.93 16.08
CA GLU A 69 5.17 31.28 16.04
C GLU A 69 5.97 32.24 15.16
N SER A 70 7.29 32.04 15.04
CA SER A 70 8.17 32.89 14.21
C SER A 70 8.05 32.63 12.70
N SER A 71 7.72 31.39 12.31
CA SER A 71 7.59 30.97 10.92
C SER A 71 6.16 31.07 10.39
N LEU A 72 5.17 31.41 11.24
CA LEU A 72 3.75 31.45 10.87
C LEU A 72 3.42 32.47 9.75
N TYR A 73 4.16 33.59 9.75
CA TYR A 73 3.98 34.72 8.83
C TYR A 73 4.91 34.68 7.61
N LYS A 74 5.76 33.66 7.50
CA LYS A 74 6.66 33.51 6.36
C LYS A 74 5.91 33.08 5.11
N ASP A 75 6.45 33.45 3.97
CA ASP A 75 5.96 32.99 2.67
C ASP A 75 6.24 31.51 2.47
N PHE A 76 5.42 30.86 1.64
CA PHE A 76 5.54 29.42 1.40
C PHE A 76 6.89 28.99 0.79
N ASP A 77 7.57 29.85 0.03
CA ASP A 77 8.93 29.59 -0.50
C ASP A 77 10.00 29.55 0.61
N GLU A 78 9.86 30.35 1.67
CA GLU A 78 10.77 30.27 2.80
C GLU A 78 10.49 29.02 3.63
N ILE A 79 9.22 28.67 3.79
CA ILE A 79 8.78 27.50 4.55
C ILE A 79 9.29 26.21 3.90
N ILE A 80 9.18 26.05 2.58
CA ILE A 80 9.61 24.81 1.89
C ILE A 80 11.13 24.57 1.96
N ARG A 81 11.92 25.63 2.14
CA ARG A 81 13.38 25.55 2.25
C ARG A 81 13.85 25.26 3.68
N SER A 82 13.10 25.71 4.68
CA SER A 82 13.55 25.70 6.08
C SER A 82 12.82 24.70 6.98
N GLU A 83 11.57 24.35 6.65
CA GLU A 83 10.69 23.54 7.50
C GLU A 83 10.42 22.15 6.90
N SER A 84 9.95 21.24 7.75
CA SER A 84 9.53 19.89 7.35
C SER A 84 8.12 19.95 6.73
N ILE A 85 8.05 19.80 5.41
CA ILE A 85 6.78 19.76 4.65
C ILE A 85 6.48 18.34 4.21
N HIS A 86 5.25 17.88 4.43
CA HIS A 86 4.73 16.69 3.79
C HIS A 86 3.70 17.05 2.71
N THR A 87 3.91 16.53 1.50
CA THR A 87 3.01 16.71 0.35
C THR A 87 2.17 15.46 0.13
N LEU A 88 0.85 15.62 0.16
CA LEU A 88 -0.14 14.57 -0.06
C LEU A 88 -0.87 14.82 -1.39
N PRO A 89 -0.96 13.85 -2.32
CA PRO A 89 -1.86 13.95 -3.45
C PRO A 89 -3.32 13.86 -2.97
N LEU A 90 -4.11 14.90 -3.26
CA LEU A 90 -5.55 14.91 -3.00
C LEU A 90 -6.36 14.37 -4.17
N VAL A 91 -5.79 14.36 -5.37
CA VAL A 91 -6.45 13.84 -6.57
C VAL A 91 -5.70 12.62 -7.07
N THR A 92 -6.43 11.55 -7.34
CA THR A 92 -5.91 10.31 -7.90
C THR A 92 -6.76 9.92 -9.11
N HIS A 93 -6.10 9.44 -10.17
CA HIS A 93 -6.76 9.00 -11.38
C HIS A 93 -6.90 7.49 -11.33
N THR A 94 -8.10 7.04 -11.01
CA THR A 94 -8.41 5.62 -10.84
C THR A 94 -9.52 5.24 -11.82
N GLU A 95 -9.62 3.96 -12.16
CA GLU A 95 -10.78 3.47 -12.87
C GLU A 95 -12.04 3.79 -12.03
N PRO A 96 -13.15 4.20 -12.66
CA PRO A 96 -14.36 4.48 -11.93
C PRO A 96 -14.77 3.17 -11.25
N GLN A 97 -14.82 3.19 -9.91
CA GLN A 97 -15.55 2.15 -9.22
C GLN A 97 -16.97 2.25 -9.75
N ALA A 98 -17.37 1.35 -10.64
CA ALA A 98 -18.78 1.08 -10.87
C ALA A 98 -19.29 0.78 -9.47
N ALA A 99 -20.06 1.73 -8.91
CA ALA A 99 -20.64 1.61 -7.58
C ALA A 99 -21.21 0.21 -7.47
N THR A 100 -20.51 -0.65 -6.74
CA THR A 100 -20.99 -1.93 -6.26
C THR A 100 -21.81 -2.69 -7.30
N PHE A 101 -21.15 -3.46 -8.18
CA PHE A 101 -21.76 -4.72 -8.58
C PHE A 101 -21.84 -5.60 -7.32
N ASN A 102 -22.84 -5.35 -6.50
CA ASN A 102 -23.31 -6.20 -5.41
C ASN A 102 -23.96 -7.43 -6.05
N LEU A 103 -23.19 -8.22 -6.81
CA LEU A 103 -23.64 -9.49 -7.38
C LEU A 103 -23.64 -10.62 -6.34
N LEU A 104 -23.03 -10.40 -5.18
CA LEU A 104 -23.03 -11.39 -4.11
C LEU A 104 -24.31 -11.39 -3.28
N GLN A 105 -25.28 -10.52 -3.61
CA GLN A 105 -26.59 -10.50 -2.96
C GLN A 105 -27.73 -10.68 -3.97
N GLN A 106 -27.54 -11.58 -4.94
CA GLN A 106 -28.66 -12.27 -5.58
C GLN A 106 -28.18 -13.59 -6.21
N ASN A 107 -28.49 -14.69 -5.51
CA ASN A 107 -28.73 -16.06 -5.97
C ASN A 107 -28.09 -16.57 -7.28
N ALA A 108 -27.40 -17.70 -7.13
CA ALA A 108 -27.40 -18.89 -7.98
C ALA A 108 -27.30 -18.72 -9.51
N GLU A 109 -26.28 -19.37 -10.06
CA GLU A 109 -26.16 -19.76 -11.47
C GLU A 109 -26.21 -18.62 -12.49
N SER A 110 -25.04 -18.03 -12.75
CA SER A 110 -24.64 -17.83 -14.15
C SER A 110 -23.13 -17.64 -14.28
N ASN A 111 -22.53 -18.60 -14.97
CA ASN A 111 -21.23 -18.48 -15.60
C ASN A 111 -21.29 -17.25 -16.53
N LYS A 112 -20.71 -16.13 -16.12
CA LYS A 112 -20.54 -14.96 -16.98
C LYS A 112 -19.08 -14.51 -16.98
N GLU A 113 -18.57 -14.53 -18.19
CA GLU A 113 -17.22 -14.18 -18.61
C GLU A 113 -16.71 -12.93 -17.89
N LYS A 114 -15.48 -13.02 -17.37
CA LYS A 114 -14.65 -11.86 -17.04
C LYS A 114 -14.28 -11.13 -18.34
N GLY A 115 -15.23 -10.40 -18.90
CA GLY A 115 -14.96 -9.42 -19.94
C GLY A 115 -14.04 -8.35 -19.38
N LYS A 116 -12.74 -8.44 -19.69
CA LYS A 116 -11.83 -7.30 -19.53
C LYS A 116 -12.39 -6.16 -20.38
N VAL A 117 -13.02 -5.18 -19.74
CA VAL A 117 -13.42 -3.94 -20.41
C VAL A 117 -12.13 -3.19 -20.73
N GLN A 118 -11.55 -3.48 -21.90
CA GLN A 118 -10.43 -2.72 -22.43
C GLN A 118 -10.94 -1.31 -22.77
N GLY A 119 -10.40 -0.30 -22.09
CA GLY A 119 -10.53 1.11 -22.48
C GLY A 119 -11.40 2.01 -21.60
N VAL A 120 -11.60 1.68 -20.31
CA VAL A 120 -12.20 2.66 -19.39
C VAL A 120 -11.19 3.77 -19.13
N ARG A 121 -11.51 5.01 -19.53
CA ARG A 121 -10.64 6.17 -19.25
C ARG A 121 -10.63 6.39 -17.72
N PRO A 122 -9.46 6.53 -17.09
CA PRO A 122 -9.39 6.81 -15.66
C PRO A 122 -10.02 8.17 -15.37
N TYR A 123 -10.85 8.24 -14.32
CA TYR A 123 -11.50 9.47 -13.89
C TYR A 123 -10.76 10.06 -12.69
N SER A 124 -10.78 11.40 -12.57
CA SER A 124 -10.24 12.08 -11.40
C SER A 124 -11.14 11.85 -10.20
N HIS A 125 -10.56 11.38 -9.10
CA HIS A 125 -11.23 11.30 -7.82
C HIS A 125 -10.49 12.20 -6.81
N ILE A 126 -11.26 12.88 -5.97
CA ILE A 126 -10.74 13.67 -4.85
C ILE A 126 -10.85 12.87 -3.55
N THR A 127 -9.81 12.93 -2.75
CA THR A 127 -9.77 12.35 -1.42
C THR A 127 -10.60 13.17 -0.45
N THR A 128 -11.65 12.59 0.13
CA THR A 128 -12.50 13.21 1.16
C THR A 128 -11.91 13.08 2.55
N VAL A 129 -11.09 12.06 2.82
CA VAL A 129 -10.43 11.86 4.12
C VAL A 129 -8.93 11.80 3.91
N ALA A 130 -8.20 12.77 4.46
CA ALA A 130 -6.75 12.87 4.37
C ALA A 130 -6.10 12.49 5.71
N PRO A 131 -5.67 11.23 5.90
CA PRO A 131 -5.11 10.78 7.16
C PRO A 131 -3.61 11.12 7.25
N ILE A 132 -3.26 11.94 8.23
CA ILE A 132 -1.89 12.40 8.50
C ILE A 132 -1.40 11.78 9.81
N ALA A 133 -0.18 11.27 9.82
CA ALA A 133 0.54 10.80 10.99
C ALA A 133 1.68 11.77 11.32
N ILE A 134 1.77 12.18 12.58
CA ILE A 134 2.84 13.07 13.05
C ILE A 134 3.66 12.33 14.09
N LEU A 135 4.97 12.27 13.90
CA LEU A 135 5.87 11.65 14.86
C LEU A 135 5.93 12.49 16.15
N THR A 136 5.62 11.84 17.26
CA THR A 136 5.57 12.50 18.59
C THR A 136 6.73 12.14 19.50
N ASP A 137 7.46 11.06 19.17
CA ASP A 137 8.59 10.59 19.97
C ASP A 137 9.78 11.55 19.85
N ASP A 138 10.44 11.81 20.97
CA ASP A 138 11.65 12.63 21.01
C ASP A 138 12.83 11.83 20.42
N LEU A 139 13.17 12.11 19.16
CA LEU A 139 14.26 11.43 18.47
C LEU A 139 15.63 11.92 18.95
N ASN A 140 16.33 11.09 19.72
CA ASN A 140 17.74 11.30 20.06
C ASN A 140 18.62 10.35 19.24
N LEU A 141 18.68 10.58 17.92
CA LEU A 141 19.48 9.77 17.01
C LEU A 141 20.82 10.47 16.72
N PRO A 142 21.98 9.84 16.99
CA PRO A 142 23.26 10.38 16.54
C PRO A 142 23.31 10.34 15.02
N SER A 143 23.94 11.35 14.39
CA SER A 143 23.94 11.52 12.93
C SER A 143 24.43 10.28 12.15
N ASN A 144 25.26 9.43 12.77
CA ASN A 144 25.80 8.21 12.16
C ASN A 144 24.92 6.95 12.31
N LYS A 145 23.74 7.05 12.95
CA LYS A 145 22.81 5.91 13.14
C LYS A 145 21.41 6.19 12.60
N ILE A 146 21.27 7.13 11.68
CA ILE A 146 19.99 7.41 11.02
C ILE A 146 19.76 6.35 9.94
N PRO A 147 18.67 5.56 10.02
CA PRO A 147 18.31 4.62 8.97
C PRO A 147 18.05 5.32 7.63
N GLY A 148 18.45 4.66 6.54
CA GLY A 148 18.39 5.20 5.17
C GLY A 148 17.02 5.72 4.76
N GLU A 149 15.97 5.02 5.18
CA GLU A 149 14.58 5.30 4.86
C GLU A 149 14.05 6.62 5.44
N LEU A 150 14.71 7.18 6.45
CA LEU A 150 14.28 8.41 7.11
C LEU A 150 14.94 9.67 6.55
N TYR A 151 16.06 9.55 5.82
CA TYR A 151 16.77 10.71 5.27
C TYR A 151 15.89 11.69 4.48
N PRO A 152 14.96 11.24 3.61
CA PRO A 152 14.11 12.16 2.85
C PRO A 152 13.22 13.03 3.75
N TYR A 153 12.83 12.51 4.90
CA TYR A 153 11.82 13.09 5.78
C TYR A 153 12.40 13.83 6.98
N ILE A 154 13.69 13.66 7.25
CA ILE A 154 14.38 14.33 8.34
C ILE A 154 14.83 15.72 7.89
N ARG A 155 14.52 16.71 8.72
CA ARG A 155 15.08 18.06 8.65
C ARG A 155 15.58 18.45 10.04
N ILE A 156 16.72 19.14 10.08
CA ILE A 156 17.39 19.52 11.33
C ILE A 156 17.45 21.04 11.38
N ARG A 157 16.98 21.63 12.48
CA ARG A 157 17.07 23.06 12.76
C ARG A 157 17.66 23.24 14.15
N ASN A 158 18.73 24.05 14.26
CA ASN A 158 19.43 24.32 15.52
C ASN A 158 19.83 23.04 16.30
N GLY A 159 20.29 22.00 15.59
CA GLY A 159 20.69 20.73 16.19
C GLY A 159 19.55 19.84 16.70
N LYS A 160 18.28 20.20 16.45
CA LYS A 160 17.09 19.40 16.78
C LYS A 160 16.37 18.93 15.53
N PHE A 161 15.82 17.73 15.59
CA PHE A 161 14.96 17.20 14.53
C PHE A 161 13.62 17.94 14.51
N LEU A 162 13.21 18.37 13.32
CA LEU A 162 11.85 18.86 13.12
C LEU A 162 10.86 17.67 13.16
N PRO A 163 9.62 17.89 13.61
CA PRO A 163 8.59 16.86 13.58
C PRO A 163 8.42 16.29 12.16
N ILE A 164 8.37 14.95 12.10
CA ILE A 164 8.16 14.23 10.84
C ILE A 164 6.66 14.09 10.63
N ILE A 165 6.16 14.61 9.51
CA ILE A 165 4.77 14.47 9.07
C ILE A 165 4.74 13.45 7.94
N GLN A 166 3.83 12.49 8.00
CA GLN A 166 3.65 11.47 6.97
C GLN A 166 2.18 11.25 6.64
N HIS A 167 1.91 10.83 5.42
CA HIS A 167 0.65 10.24 5.03
C HIS A 167 0.48 8.87 5.68
N ASN A 168 -0.64 8.65 6.37
CA ASN A 168 -0.98 7.35 6.93
C ASN A 168 -1.59 6.47 5.84
N VAL A 169 -0.73 5.76 5.12
CA VAL A 169 -1.10 4.92 3.97
C VAL A 169 -2.13 3.84 4.34
N LEU A 170 -2.08 3.32 5.56
CA LEU A 170 -2.99 2.26 6.02
C LEU A 170 -4.43 2.77 6.22
N LYS A 171 -4.60 4.01 6.66
CA LYS A 171 -5.92 4.64 6.83
C LYS A 171 -6.43 5.30 5.54
N SER A 172 -5.63 5.27 4.47
CA SER A 172 -5.96 5.85 3.18
C SER A 172 -6.63 4.81 2.30
N ARG A 173 -7.97 4.90 2.22
CA ARG A 173 -8.85 3.92 1.58
C ARG A 173 -9.45 4.46 0.30
N LEU A 174 -9.66 3.60 -0.68
CA LEU A 174 -10.37 3.97 -1.91
C LEU A 174 -11.83 4.39 -1.65
N SER A 175 -12.45 3.89 -0.57
CA SER A 175 -13.80 4.29 -0.15
C SER A 175 -13.93 5.78 0.20
N HIS A 176 -12.81 6.46 0.49
CA HIS A 176 -12.77 7.88 0.77
C HIS A 176 -12.54 8.72 -0.50
N PHE A 177 -12.61 8.13 -1.68
CA PHE A 177 -12.48 8.85 -2.94
C PHE A 177 -13.84 9.21 -3.50
N GLN A 178 -14.01 10.48 -3.84
CA GLN A 178 -15.21 11.00 -4.47
C GLN A 178 -14.90 11.41 -5.91
N LEU A 179 -15.77 11.03 -6.85
CA LEU A 179 -15.61 11.41 -8.25
C LEU A 179 -15.63 12.94 -8.41
N LEU A 180 -14.62 13.49 -9.08
CA LEU A 180 -14.61 14.90 -9.47
C LEU A 180 -15.32 15.09 -10.81
N SER A 181 -16.36 15.91 -10.78
CA SER A 181 -17.01 16.41 -11.99
C SER A 181 -16.51 17.81 -12.34
N SER A 182 -16.64 18.22 -13.60
CA SER A 182 -16.34 19.59 -14.04
C SER A 182 -17.18 20.66 -13.32
N SER A 183 -18.33 20.28 -12.77
CA SER A 183 -19.23 21.13 -11.98
C SER A 183 -18.90 21.19 -10.48
N SER A 184 -17.97 20.37 -9.98
CA SER A 184 -17.63 20.31 -8.54
C SER A 184 -16.69 21.46 -8.16
N HIS A 185 -17.25 22.63 -7.80
CA HIS A 185 -16.48 23.82 -7.43
C HIS A 185 -15.84 23.75 -6.03
N GLU A 186 -16.47 23.00 -5.12
CA GLU A 186 -16.05 22.85 -3.74
C GLU A 186 -16.04 21.36 -3.37
N ALA A 187 -15.11 20.98 -2.51
CA ALA A 187 -14.99 19.63 -1.98
C ALA A 187 -14.71 19.68 -0.47
N ASN A 188 -15.46 18.91 0.30
CA ASN A 188 -15.23 18.78 1.74
C ASN A 188 -14.17 17.71 1.98
N VAL A 189 -13.09 18.09 2.65
CA VAL A 189 -12.00 17.19 3.01
C VAL A 189 -11.83 17.22 4.53
N THR A 190 -11.84 16.03 5.13
CA THR A 190 -11.58 15.82 6.55
C THR A 190 -10.13 15.38 6.74
N VAL A 191 -9.33 16.22 7.39
CA VAL A 191 -7.94 15.93 7.71
C VAL A 191 -7.88 15.28 9.09
N ASN A 192 -7.51 14.00 9.11
CA ASN A 192 -7.39 13.22 10.34
C ASN A 192 -5.93 13.17 10.77
N VAL A 193 -5.58 13.92 11.80
CA VAL A 193 -4.23 13.96 12.37
C VAL A 193 -4.13 12.95 13.50
N SER A 194 -3.16 12.05 13.43
CA SER A 194 -2.90 11.04 14.45
C SER A 194 -1.44 11.08 14.92
N PRO A 195 -1.18 10.99 16.24
CA PRO A 195 0.17 10.82 16.74
C PRO A 195 0.70 9.44 16.37
N THR A 196 1.98 9.36 15.99
CA THR A 196 2.67 8.09 15.73
C THR A 196 3.97 8.00 16.52
N SER A 197 4.37 6.75 16.80
CA SER A 197 5.66 6.41 17.40
C SER A 197 6.70 6.11 16.32
N TYR A 198 7.98 6.13 16.70
CA TYR A 198 9.09 5.87 15.79
C TYR A 198 9.03 4.48 15.15
N GLY A 199 8.72 3.45 15.94
CA GLY A 199 8.58 2.08 15.43
C GLY A 199 7.41 1.94 14.47
N SER A 200 6.26 2.53 14.80
CA SER A 200 5.06 2.51 13.94
C SER A 200 5.30 3.27 12.64
N LEU A 201 5.97 4.42 12.70
CA LEU A 201 6.39 5.20 11.53
C LEU A 201 7.27 4.35 10.59
N ARG A 202 8.32 3.71 11.11
CA ARG A 202 9.21 2.88 10.31
C ARG A 202 8.49 1.69 9.68
N LEU A 203 7.62 1.02 10.45
CA LEU A 203 6.79 -0.05 9.91
C LEU A 203 5.90 0.46 8.79
N SER A 204 5.22 1.60 8.98
CA SER A 204 4.37 2.21 7.96
C SER A 204 5.13 2.57 6.68
N LEU A 205 6.39 3.02 6.78
CA LEU A 205 7.24 3.28 5.62
C LEU A 205 7.59 1.98 4.87
N HIS A 206 7.90 0.90 5.58
CA HIS A 206 8.16 -0.40 4.95
C HIS A 206 6.90 -0.96 4.28
N VAL A 207 5.74 -0.88 4.94
CA VAL A 207 4.48 -1.32 4.36
C VAL A 207 4.16 -0.49 3.11
N ARG A 208 4.34 0.83 3.14
CA ARG A 208 4.17 1.68 1.96
C ARG A 208 5.03 1.21 0.79
N LEU A 209 6.32 0.98 1.01
CA LEU A 209 7.22 0.49 -0.04
C LEU A 209 6.79 -0.89 -0.58
N ALA A 210 6.32 -1.78 0.29
CA ALA A 210 5.78 -3.07 -0.13
C ALA A 210 4.51 -2.93 -0.98
N LEU A 211 3.59 -2.02 -0.63
CA LEU A 211 2.39 -1.74 -1.44
C LEU A 211 2.76 -1.12 -2.80
N GLU A 212 3.75 -0.23 -2.86
CA GLU A 212 4.29 0.31 -4.11
C GLU A 212 4.91 -0.80 -5.00
N GLN A 213 5.57 -1.79 -4.38
CA GLN A 213 6.05 -2.97 -5.09
C GLN A 213 4.90 -3.83 -5.64
N LEU A 214 3.81 -4.02 -4.89
CA LEU A 214 2.64 -4.74 -5.39
C LEU A 214 2.07 -4.10 -6.66
N PHE A 215 2.00 -2.76 -6.70
CA PHE A 215 1.62 -2.05 -7.92
C PHE A 215 2.58 -2.33 -9.08
N SER A 216 3.90 -2.31 -8.82
CA SER A 216 4.90 -2.63 -9.86
C SER A 216 4.80 -4.07 -10.38
N LEU A 217 4.28 -4.99 -9.57
CA LEU A 217 4.01 -6.38 -9.94
C LEU A 217 2.67 -6.57 -10.68
N GLY A 218 1.89 -5.50 -10.86
CA GLY A 218 0.63 -5.51 -11.60
C GLY A 218 -0.62 -5.79 -10.75
N PHE A 219 -0.53 -5.68 -9.42
CA PHE A 219 -1.73 -5.72 -8.57
C PHE A 219 -2.63 -4.52 -8.85
N SER A 220 -3.95 -4.72 -8.80
CA SER A 220 -4.90 -3.62 -8.98
C SER A 220 -4.95 -2.73 -7.75
N GLU A 221 -5.38 -1.48 -7.91
CA GLU A 221 -5.59 -0.56 -6.77
C GLU A 221 -6.57 -1.11 -5.74
N LYS A 222 -7.57 -1.88 -6.20
CA LYS A 222 -8.53 -2.56 -5.34
C LYS A 222 -7.83 -3.61 -4.47
N ASP A 223 -7.00 -4.46 -5.05
CA ASP A 223 -6.29 -5.52 -4.29
C ASP A 223 -5.36 -4.90 -3.25
N VAL A 224 -4.66 -3.82 -3.61
CA VAL A 224 -3.79 -3.08 -2.69
C VAL A 224 -4.61 -2.41 -1.58
N ASP A 225 -5.78 -1.85 -1.91
CA ASP A 225 -6.69 -1.31 -0.91
C ASP A 225 -7.15 -2.41 0.05
N ASP A 226 -7.58 -3.56 -0.44
CA ASP A 226 -8.00 -4.70 0.40
C ASP A 226 -6.86 -5.12 1.36
N VAL A 227 -5.61 -5.17 0.89
CA VAL A 227 -4.43 -5.39 1.76
C VAL A 227 -4.31 -4.32 2.84
N LYS A 228 -4.43 -3.03 2.51
CA LYS A 228 -4.40 -1.96 3.52
C LYS A 228 -5.48 -2.15 4.60
N GLY A 229 -6.66 -2.61 4.20
CA GLY A 229 -7.79 -2.90 5.09
C GLY A 229 -7.43 -3.99 6.09
N ILE A 230 -6.84 -5.09 5.62
CA ILE A 230 -6.36 -6.17 6.50
C ILE A 230 -5.36 -5.62 7.54
N PHE A 231 -4.41 -4.77 7.13
CA PHE A 231 -3.44 -4.18 8.05
C PHE A 231 -4.03 -3.14 9.02
N ALA A 232 -5.08 -2.41 8.61
CA ALA A 232 -5.72 -1.37 9.42
C ALA A 232 -6.73 -1.96 10.41
N ASP A 233 -7.50 -2.95 9.99
CA ASP A 233 -8.64 -3.51 10.72
C ASP A 233 -8.25 -4.70 11.61
N THR A 234 -7.17 -5.41 11.28
CA THR A 234 -6.72 -6.58 12.05
C THR A 234 -5.79 -6.19 13.20
N ASN A 235 -5.89 -6.89 14.32
CA ASN A 235 -4.91 -6.78 15.39
C ASN A 235 -3.53 -7.23 14.89
N LEU A 236 -2.51 -6.38 15.03
CA LEU A 236 -1.13 -6.65 14.62
C LEU A 236 -0.57 -7.97 15.22
N TYR A 237 -0.99 -8.37 16.42
CA TYR A 237 -0.59 -9.65 17.01
C TYR A 237 -1.16 -10.84 16.23
N LEU A 238 -2.42 -10.78 15.81
CA LEU A 238 -3.03 -11.84 14.99
C LEU A 238 -2.43 -11.87 13.60
N LEU A 239 -2.26 -10.71 12.98
CA LEU A 239 -1.66 -10.59 11.65
C LEU A 239 -0.23 -11.16 11.62
N SER A 240 0.59 -10.82 12.62
CA SER A 240 1.96 -11.33 12.70
C SER A 240 2.00 -12.84 12.93
N ALA A 241 1.11 -13.40 13.76
CA ALA A 241 0.97 -14.85 13.91
C ALA A 241 0.61 -15.54 12.58
N THR A 242 -0.37 -15.00 11.84
CA THR A 242 -0.76 -15.55 10.53
C THR A 242 0.40 -15.53 9.53
N VAL A 243 1.15 -14.41 9.47
CA VAL A 243 2.33 -14.31 8.58
C VAL A 243 3.42 -15.30 8.98
N LEU A 244 3.66 -15.49 10.28
CA LEU A 244 4.64 -16.47 10.76
C LEU A 244 4.23 -17.90 10.40
N ILE A 245 2.98 -18.27 10.66
CA ILE A 245 2.44 -19.61 10.34
C ILE A 245 2.51 -19.84 8.83
N ALA A 246 2.08 -18.88 8.02
CA ALA A 246 2.17 -18.95 6.56
C ALA A 246 3.62 -19.08 6.06
N SER A 247 4.57 -18.36 6.69
CA SER A 247 5.98 -18.46 6.36
C SER A 247 6.57 -19.83 6.70
N PHE A 248 6.17 -20.44 7.81
CA PHE A 248 6.58 -21.81 8.15
C PHE A 248 5.99 -22.84 7.20
N HIS A 249 4.71 -22.68 6.81
CA HIS A 249 4.10 -23.53 5.78
C HIS A 249 4.89 -23.46 4.47
N LEU A 250 5.15 -22.25 3.97
CA LEU A 250 5.92 -22.05 2.74
C LEU A 250 7.33 -22.65 2.85
N LEU A 251 7.99 -22.50 4.01
CA LEU A 251 9.30 -23.10 4.25
C LEU A 251 9.26 -24.63 4.21
N PHE A 252 8.27 -25.25 4.85
CA PHE A 252 8.13 -26.71 4.85
C PHE A 252 7.76 -27.25 3.48
N ASP A 253 6.87 -26.58 2.75
CA ASP A 253 6.51 -26.94 1.38
C ASP A 253 7.74 -26.85 0.46
N PHE A 254 8.55 -25.80 0.61
CA PHE A 254 9.79 -25.64 -0.15
C PHE A 254 10.83 -26.73 0.19
N LEU A 255 10.96 -27.10 1.47
CA LEU A 255 11.87 -28.16 1.90
C LEU A 255 11.41 -29.54 1.43
N ALA A 256 10.10 -29.82 1.46
CA ALA A 256 9.51 -31.03 0.93
C ALA A 256 9.77 -31.12 -0.58
N PHE A 257 9.47 -30.05 -1.33
CA PHE A 257 9.76 -29.96 -2.75
C PHE A 257 11.25 -30.17 -3.08
N LYS A 258 12.15 -29.53 -2.31
CA LYS A 258 13.60 -29.70 -2.47
C LYS A 258 14.02 -31.16 -2.21
N ASN A 259 13.43 -31.80 -1.21
CA ASN A 259 13.70 -33.19 -0.90
C ASN A 259 13.24 -34.11 -2.04
N ASP A 260 12.03 -33.93 -2.54
CA ASP A 260 11.47 -34.69 -3.65
C ASP A 260 12.35 -34.58 -4.90
N VAL A 261 12.70 -33.35 -5.32
CA VAL A 261 13.60 -33.12 -6.46
C VAL A 261 14.98 -33.74 -6.22
N SER A 262 15.52 -33.67 -5.00
CA SER A 262 16.82 -34.24 -4.66
C SER A 262 16.83 -35.77 -4.64
N PHE A 263 15.73 -36.39 -4.21
CA PHE A 263 15.53 -37.83 -4.22
C PHE A 263 15.54 -38.36 -5.66
N TRP A 264 14.77 -37.72 -6.54
CA TRP A 264 14.70 -38.10 -7.95
C TRP A 264 16.02 -37.84 -8.70
N ARG A 265 16.69 -36.70 -8.43
CA ARG A 265 17.99 -36.39 -9.06
C ARG A 265 19.11 -37.38 -8.69
N ARG A 266 19.08 -37.99 -7.50
CA ARG A 266 20.13 -38.92 -7.05
C ARG A 266 19.97 -40.34 -7.57
N LYS A 267 18.77 -40.74 -8.01
CA LYS A 267 18.51 -42.08 -8.56
C LYS A 267 18.92 -42.14 -10.03
N ARG A 268 20.14 -42.64 -10.30
CA ARG A 268 20.62 -42.97 -11.66
C ARG A 268 20.17 -44.35 -12.18
N SER A 269 19.59 -45.17 -11.31
CA SER A 269 19.05 -46.50 -11.64
C SER A 269 17.73 -46.68 -10.90
N LEU A 270 16.70 -47.13 -11.62
CA LEU A 270 15.38 -47.50 -11.07
C LEU A 270 15.40 -48.85 -10.34
N ALA A 271 16.55 -49.53 -10.27
CA ALA A 271 16.68 -50.80 -9.57
C ALA A 271 16.32 -50.64 -8.09
N GLY A 272 15.30 -51.38 -7.64
CA GLY A 272 14.82 -51.40 -6.25
C GLY A 272 13.55 -50.60 -5.98
N LEU A 273 12.91 -50.00 -6.99
CA LEU A 273 11.56 -49.43 -6.88
C LEU A 273 10.59 -50.24 -7.75
N SER A 274 9.48 -50.69 -7.15
CA SER A 274 8.41 -51.35 -7.90
C SER A 274 7.70 -50.33 -8.79
N ALA A 275 7.69 -50.57 -10.11
CA ALA A 275 6.96 -49.76 -11.08
C ALA A 275 5.48 -49.63 -10.71
N ARG A 276 4.90 -50.66 -10.07
CA ARG A 276 3.52 -50.64 -9.56
C ARG A 276 3.31 -49.64 -8.43
N THR A 277 4.30 -49.46 -7.55
CA THR A 277 4.25 -48.47 -6.47
C THR A 277 4.43 -47.06 -7.00
N ILE A 278 5.27 -46.87 -8.00
CA ILE A 278 5.44 -45.56 -8.67
C ILE A 278 4.16 -45.18 -9.40
N PHE A 279 3.55 -46.09 -10.15
CA PHE A 279 2.28 -45.87 -10.83
C PHE A 279 1.14 -45.49 -9.87
N TRP A 280 1.01 -46.23 -8.75
CA TRP A 280 -0.02 -45.92 -7.77
C TRP A 280 0.20 -44.57 -7.07
N ARG A 281 1.46 -44.17 -6.86
CA ARG A 281 1.81 -42.85 -6.33
C ARG A 281 1.49 -41.73 -7.30
N ALA A 282 1.91 -41.85 -8.56
CA ALA A 282 1.61 -40.89 -9.61
C ALA A 282 0.09 -40.72 -9.79
N PHE A 283 -0.65 -41.83 -9.82
CA PHE A 283 -2.11 -41.78 -9.89
C PHE A 283 -2.74 -41.08 -8.68
N SER A 284 -2.30 -41.39 -7.46
CA SER A 284 -2.78 -40.72 -6.26
C SER A 284 -2.46 -39.23 -6.26
N GLN A 285 -1.26 -38.84 -6.70
CA GLN A 285 -0.80 -37.45 -6.77
C GLN A 285 -1.60 -36.67 -7.82
N MET A 286 -1.92 -37.30 -8.95
CA MET A 286 -2.79 -36.74 -9.99
C MET A 286 -4.24 -36.54 -9.49
N VAL A 287 -4.80 -37.50 -8.75
CA VAL A 287 -6.14 -37.37 -8.13
C VAL A 287 -6.16 -36.24 -7.10
N ILE A 288 -5.12 -36.13 -6.26
CA ILE A 288 -4.98 -35.03 -5.29
C ILE A 288 -4.85 -33.68 -6.01
N PHE A 289 -4.07 -33.61 -7.09
CA PHE A 289 -3.95 -32.39 -7.89
C PHE A 289 -5.29 -31.97 -8.51
N PHE A 290 -6.05 -32.90 -9.11
CA PHE A 290 -7.37 -32.61 -9.65
C PHE A 290 -8.36 -32.18 -8.58
N TYR A 291 -8.33 -32.81 -7.41
CA TYR A 291 -9.16 -32.40 -6.26
C TYR A 291 -8.82 -30.98 -5.79
N LEU A 292 -7.52 -30.66 -5.62
CA LEU A 292 -7.05 -29.34 -5.21
C LEU A 292 -7.38 -28.25 -6.25
N MET A 293 -7.37 -28.61 -7.53
CA MET A 293 -7.75 -27.71 -8.62
C MET A 293 -9.26 -27.44 -8.64
N ASP A 294 -10.09 -28.44 -8.35
CA ASP A 294 -11.55 -28.32 -8.28
C ASP A 294 -12.00 -27.48 -7.08
N GLU A 295 -11.34 -27.64 -5.92
CA GLU A 295 -11.61 -26.81 -4.74
C GLU A 295 -11.07 -25.36 -4.81
N GLN A 296 -10.48 -24.95 -5.94
CA GLN A 296 -9.84 -23.62 -6.11
C GLN A 296 -8.85 -23.29 -4.97
N THR A 297 -8.12 -24.30 -4.51
CA THR A 297 -7.13 -24.10 -3.44
C THR A 297 -6.01 -23.15 -3.90
N SER A 298 -5.40 -22.46 -2.93
CA SER A 298 -4.37 -21.44 -3.17
C SER A 298 -3.29 -21.95 -4.13
N LEU A 299 -2.97 -21.14 -5.15
CA LEU A 299 -1.92 -21.40 -6.16
C LEU A 299 -0.58 -21.86 -5.56
N LEU A 300 -0.30 -21.44 -4.32
CA LEU A 300 0.90 -21.79 -3.57
C LEU A 300 1.01 -23.30 -3.26
N VAL A 301 -0.11 -24.01 -3.11
CA VAL A 301 -0.16 -25.47 -2.89
C VAL A 301 -0.37 -26.22 -4.20
N LEU A 302 -1.14 -25.64 -5.12
CA LEU A 302 -1.43 -26.24 -6.43
C LEU A 302 -0.19 -26.34 -7.34
N ILE A 303 0.68 -25.31 -7.35
CA ILE A 303 1.87 -25.28 -8.21
C ILE A 303 2.89 -26.37 -7.83
N PRO A 304 3.30 -26.51 -6.55
CA PRO A 304 4.16 -27.62 -6.14
C PRO A 304 3.53 -28.99 -6.42
N ALA A 305 2.23 -29.17 -6.13
CA ALA A 305 1.53 -30.42 -6.41
C ALA A 305 1.51 -30.78 -7.90
N GLY A 306 1.29 -29.79 -8.77
CA GLY A 306 1.32 -29.96 -10.22
C GLY A 306 2.71 -30.26 -10.78
N ILE A 307 3.75 -29.58 -10.28
CA ILE A 307 5.15 -29.89 -10.66
C ILE A 307 5.53 -31.30 -10.20
N SER A 308 5.12 -31.72 -9.00
CA SER A 308 5.37 -33.08 -8.51
C SER A 308 4.67 -34.14 -9.36
N ALA A 309 3.40 -33.92 -9.76
CA ALA A 309 2.68 -34.82 -10.66
C ALA A 309 3.37 -34.93 -12.04
N LEU A 310 3.79 -33.78 -12.61
CA LEU A 310 4.52 -33.75 -13.90
C LEU A 310 5.87 -34.47 -13.85
N ILE A 311 6.60 -34.37 -12.72
CA ILE A 311 7.86 -35.08 -12.54
C ILE A 311 7.62 -36.59 -12.47
N GLU A 312 6.60 -37.07 -11.77
CA GLU A 312 6.30 -38.50 -11.68
C GLU A 312 5.82 -39.09 -13.02
N ASP A 313 4.96 -38.37 -13.76
CA ASP A 313 4.48 -38.81 -15.08
C ASP A 313 5.61 -38.87 -16.12
N SER A 314 6.46 -37.84 -16.17
CA SER A 314 7.61 -37.82 -17.08
C SER A 314 8.61 -38.93 -16.76
N MET A 315 8.74 -39.32 -15.49
CA MET A 315 9.62 -40.39 -15.05
C MET A 315 9.03 -41.80 -15.28
N LEU A 316 7.70 -41.97 -15.21
CA LEU A 316 6.99 -43.17 -15.66
C LEU A 316 7.20 -43.42 -17.15
N CYS A 317 7.10 -42.36 -17.97
CA CYS A 317 7.39 -42.43 -19.40
C CYS A 317 8.83 -42.86 -19.69
N TRP A 318 9.81 -42.37 -18.90
CA TRP A 318 11.22 -42.74 -19.07
C TRP A 318 11.52 -44.19 -18.61
N GLY A 319 10.87 -44.65 -17.54
CA GLY A 319 11.02 -46.01 -17.01
C GLY A 319 10.31 -47.10 -17.81
N LEU A 320 9.31 -46.75 -18.62
CA LEU A 320 8.64 -47.66 -19.57
C LEU A 320 9.42 -47.87 -20.87
N GLN A 321 10.47 -47.06 -21.11
CA GLN A 321 11.23 -47.04 -22.36
C GLN A 321 12.62 -47.74 -22.25
N GLN A 322 12.96 -48.27 -21.07
CA GLN A 322 14.08 -49.19 -20.82
C GLN A 322 13.56 -50.61 -20.61
#